data_AF-A0AAX3SZX8-F1
#
_entry.id   AF-A0AAX3SZX8-F1
#
_cell.length_a   1.000
_cell.length_b   1.000
_cell.length_c   1.000
_cell.angle_alpha   90.00
_cell.angle_beta   90.00
_cell.angle_gamma   90.00
#
_symmetry.space_group_name_H-M   'P 1'
#
loop_
_entity.id
_entity.type
_entity.pdbx_description
1 polymer ?
#
loop_
_entity_poly.entity_id
_entity_poly.type
_entity_poly.pdbx_seq_one_letter_code
_entity_poly.pdbx_strand_id
1 'polypeptide(L)'
;MADRQPDNALYELLTTTLDNLVAWEDNLSIVIAFMFRTLKWYGLEWNFTMCKRCGSKQHIKTISFLEEGYLCKNCLLPRDYLFPIELVKVFNSNFHTNFYFHNKINIKVLIILFKMLCEYYLTKVGIFSCSIYEMRQKSIYFKE
;
A
#
# COMPACT_ATOMS: atom_id res chain seq x y z
N MET A 1 4.94 31.40 15.34
CA MET A 1 4.27 30.26 14.70
C MET A 1 4.66 30.29 13.24
N ALA A 2 5.44 29.32 12.76
CA ALA A 2 5.75 29.25 11.34
C ALA A 2 4.44 28.93 10.59
N ASP A 3 4.09 29.76 9.61
CA ASP A 3 2.96 29.49 8.73
C ASP A 3 3.10 28.08 8.14
N ARG A 4 2.05 27.26 8.27
CA ARG A 4 1.97 25.98 7.56
C ARG A 4 1.95 26.30 6.07
N GLN A 5 3.08 26.07 5.40
CA GLN A 5 3.08 26.12 3.94
C GLN A 5 2.10 25.06 3.41
N PRO A 6 1.24 25.41 2.43
CA PRO A 6 0.33 24.45 1.83
C PRO A 6 1.16 23.36 1.14
N ASP A 7 0.91 22.12 1.52
CA ASP A 7 1.46 20.98 0.80
C ASP A 7 0.60 20.74 -0.44
N ASN A 8 0.92 21.47 -1.51
CA ASN A 8 0.22 21.36 -2.79
C ASN A 8 0.20 19.92 -3.30
N ALA A 9 1.22 19.11 -2.99
CA ALA A 9 1.28 17.72 -3.43
C ALA A 9 0.27 16.83 -2.69
N LEU A 10 0.00 17.08 -1.40
CA LEU A 10 -1.03 16.34 -0.66
C LEU A 10 -2.43 16.72 -1.17
N TYR A 11 -2.64 18.02 -1.41
CA TYR A 11 -3.88 18.52 -1.99
C TYR A 11 -4.13 17.92 -3.38
N GLU A 12 -3.15 17.96 -4.27
CA GLU A 12 -3.22 17.35 -5.61
C GLU A 12 -3.47 15.84 -5.53
N LEU A 13 -2.82 15.13 -4.60
CA LEU A 13 -3.07 13.71 -4.39
C LEU A 13 -4.53 13.46 -4.00
N LEU A 14 -5.07 14.25 -3.08
CA LEU A 14 -6.45 14.12 -2.60
C LEU A 14 -7.44 14.41 -3.73
N THR A 15 -7.30 15.54 -4.43
CA THR A 15 -8.21 15.90 -5.53
C THR A 15 -8.17 14.87 -6.65
N THR A 16 -6.98 14.45 -7.08
CA THR A 16 -6.82 13.39 -8.08
C THR A 16 -7.46 12.07 -7.63
N THR A 17 -7.35 11.72 -6.35
CA THR A 17 -8.00 10.52 -5.80
C THR A 17 -9.52 10.63 -5.89
N LEU A 18 -10.09 11.78 -5.51
CA LEU A 18 -11.53 12.03 -5.56
C LEU A 18 -12.05 12.00 -7.00
N ASP A 19 -11.37 12.67 -7.92
CA ASP A 19 -11.73 12.66 -9.35
C ASP A 19 -11.72 11.22 -9.89
N ASN A 20 -10.73 10.41 -9.51
CA ASN A 20 -10.67 9.01 -9.90
C ASN A 20 -11.79 8.17 -9.27
N LEU A 21 -12.16 8.40 -8.01
CA LEU A 21 -13.27 7.68 -7.39
C LEU A 21 -14.61 7.98 -8.08
N VAL A 22 -14.76 9.16 -8.67
CA VAL A 22 -15.96 9.54 -9.44
C VAL A 22 -15.93 8.93 -10.86
N ALA A 23 -14.75 8.80 -11.46
CA ALA A 23 -14.59 8.41 -12.86
C ALA A 23 -14.50 6.90 -13.14
N TRP A 24 -14.25 6.03 -12.14
CA TRP A 24 -13.82 4.63 -12.37
C TRP A 24 -14.62 3.54 -11.65
N GLU A 25 -14.48 2.30 -12.14
CA GLU A 25 -15.10 1.09 -11.58
C GLU A 25 -14.27 0.40 -10.46
N ASP A 26 -12.95 0.67 -10.34
CA ASP A 26 -12.05 -0.03 -9.41
C ASP A 26 -11.66 0.83 -8.18
N ASN A 27 -12.66 1.12 -7.35
CA ASN A 27 -12.53 1.98 -6.18
C ASN A 27 -11.55 1.45 -5.12
N LEU A 28 -11.44 0.12 -4.96
CA LEU A 28 -10.56 -0.47 -3.95
C LEU A 28 -9.08 -0.21 -4.27
N SER A 29 -8.69 -0.40 -5.53
CA SER A 29 -7.36 -0.09 -6.02
C SER A 29 -6.98 1.37 -5.81
N ILE A 30 -7.91 2.29 -6.08
CA ILE A 30 -7.70 3.74 -5.86
C ILE A 30 -7.47 4.05 -4.38
N VAL A 31 -8.29 3.47 -3.49
CA VAL A 31 -8.14 3.65 -2.04
C VAL A 31 -6.81 3.09 -1.54
N ILE A 32 -6.41 1.90 -1.98
CA ILE A 32 -5.12 1.29 -1.63
C ILE A 32 -3.96 2.18 -2.07
N ALA A 33 -3.99 2.70 -3.31
CA ALA A 33 -2.97 3.60 -3.82
C ALA A 33 -2.88 4.87 -2.97
N PHE A 34 -4.02 5.48 -2.66
CA PHE A 34 -4.08 6.67 -1.81
C PHE A 34 -3.50 6.41 -0.41
N MET A 35 -3.88 5.30 0.23
CA MET A 35 -3.34 4.93 1.53
C MET A 35 -1.81 4.81 1.47
N PHE A 36 -1.26 3.98 0.59
CA PHE A 36 0.20 3.86 0.47
C PHE A 36 0.90 5.19 0.17
N ARG A 37 0.35 6.03 -0.72
CA ARG A 37 0.96 7.33 -1.06
C ARG A 37 0.92 8.30 0.11
N THR A 38 -0.14 8.30 0.92
CA THR A 38 -0.24 9.20 2.07
C THR A 38 0.74 8.88 3.20
N LEU A 39 1.30 7.67 3.25
CA LEU A 39 2.29 7.27 4.26
C LEU A 39 3.49 8.21 4.38
N LYS A 40 3.97 8.80 3.28
CA LYS A 40 5.11 9.73 3.34
C LYS A 40 4.83 10.97 4.19
N TRP A 41 3.57 11.44 4.20
CA TRP A 41 3.16 12.59 5.03
C TRP A 41 3.00 12.22 6.50
N TYR A 42 2.93 10.93 6.82
CA TYR A 42 3.01 10.41 8.17
C TYR A 42 4.46 10.08 8.59
N GLY A 43 5.45 10.48 7.79
CA GLY A 43 6.88 10.25 8.09
C GLY A 43 7.35 8.82 7.81
N LEU A 44 6.58 8.04 7.04
CA LEU A 44 6.90 6.64 6.72
C LEU A 44 7.41 6.53 5.28
N GLU A 45 8.65 6.08 5.12
CA GLU A 45 9.31 5.91 3.83
C GLU A 45 9.61 4.44 3.56
N TRP A 46 8.67 3.78 2.89
CA TRP A 46 8.88 2.41 2.44
C TRP A 46 9.93 2.37 1.34
N ASN A 47 10.88 1.43 1.45
CA ASN A 47 11.93 1.27 0.45
C ASN A 47 11.58 0.17 -0.55
N PHE A 48 11.19 0.60 -1.74
CA PHE A 48 10.89 -0.26 -2.89
C PHE A 48 11.98 -0.22 -3.96
N THR A 49 13.26 -0.21 -3.57
CA THR A 49 14.38 -0.22 -4.53
C THR A 49 15.27 -1.46 -4.43
N MET A 50 15.30 -2.09 -3.25
CA MET A 50 16.14 -3.24 -2.95
C MET A 50 15.54 -4.04 -1.79
N CYS A 51 16.03 -5.26 -1.60
CA CYS A 51 15.62 -6.06 -0.46
C CYS A 51 16.01 -5.39 0.86
N LYS A 52 15.05 -5.24 1.78
CA LYS A 52 15.25 -4.60 3.08
C LYS A 52 16.24 -5.34 3.99
N ARG A 53 16.32 -6.68 3.88
CA ARG A 53 17.16 -7.52 4.74
C ARG A 53 18.62 -7.63 4.28
N CYS A 54 18.88 -7.64 2.98
CA CYS A 54 20.23 -7.88 2.43
C CYS A 54 20.70 -6.87 1.39
N GLY A 55 19.88 -5.89 1.00
CA GLY A 55 20.23 -4.89 -0.02
C GLY A 55 20.26 -5.41 -1.46
N SER A 56 19.98 -6.69 -1.71
CA SER A 56 19.95 -7.24 -3.06
C SER A 56 18.81 -6.63 -3.89
N LYS A 57 19.13 -6.22 -5.12
CA LYS A 57 18.14 -5.80 -6.13
C LYS A 57 17.61 -6.96 -6.97
N GLN A 58 18.18 -8.15 -6.80
CA GLN A 58 17.87 -9.33 -7.60
C GLN A 58 16.87 -10.23 -6.88
N HIS A 59 16.08 -10.97 -7.69
CA HIS A 59 15.14 -11.98 -7.20
C HIS A 59 14.18 -11.48 -6.12
N ILE A 60 13.68 -10.24 -6.25
CA ILE A 60 12.60 -9.72 -5.39
C ILE A 60 11.35 -10.57 -5.58
N LYS A 61 10.73 -10.96 -4.47
CA LYS A 61 9.59 -11.90 -4.42
C LYS A 61 8.32 -11.29 -3.85
N THR A 62 8.42 -10.41 -2.85
CA THR A 62 7.25 -9.84 -2.19
C THR A 62 7.60 -8.51 -1.51
N ILE A 63 6.60 -7.87 -0.90
CA ILE A 63 6.74 -6.73 0.01
C ILE A 63 6.49 -7.18 1.46
N SER A 64 7.10 -6.50 2.41
CA SER A 64 6.91 -6.71 3.86
C SER A 64 6.30 -5.47 4.48
N PHE A 65 5.16 -5.62 5.16
CA PHE A 65 4.57 -4.59 6.01
C PHE A 65 5.33 -4.41 7.32
N LEU A 66 5.97 -5.47 7.82
CA LEU A 66 6.72 -5.41 9.06
C LEU A 66 8.04 -4.65 8.90
N GLU A 67 8.66 -4.79 7.74
CA GLU A 67 9.99 -4.23 7.45
C GLU A 67 9.95 -3.10 6.41
N GLU A 68 8.76 -2.78 5.90
CA GLU A 68 8.49 -1.58 5.09
C GLU A 68 9.33 -1.53 3.80
N GLY A 69 9.30 -2.63 3.04
CA GLY A 69 10.06 -2.72 1.79
C GLY A 69 10.06 -4.10 1.15
N TYR A 70 10.94 -4.30 0.17
CA TYR A 70 11.01 -5.56 -0.57
C TYR A 70 11.73 -6.68 0.16
N LEU A 71 11.33 -7.92 -0.17
CA LEU A 71 12.02 -9.15 0.23
C LEU A 71 12.45 -9.94 -1.00
N CYS A 72 13.73 -10.33 -1.06
CA CYS A 72 14.24 -11.24 -2.07
C CYS A 72 14.03 -12.71 -1.66
N LYS A 73 14.12 -13.61 -2.63
CA LYS A 73 13.96 -15.07 -2.44
C LYS A 73 14.78 -15.61 -1.26
N ASN A 74 16.03 -15.17 -1.11
CA ASN A 74 16.95 -15.69 -0.11
C ASN A 74 16.65 -15.16 1.31
N CYS A 75 15.91 -14.06 1.39
CA CYS A 75 15.59 -13.42 2.66
C CYS A 75 14.20 -13.77 3.15
N LEU A 76 13.39 -14.56 2.43
CA LEU A 76 12.05 -14.95 2.86
C LEU A 76 12.08 -15.80 4.13
N LEU A 77 11.18 -15.48 5.06
CA LEU A 77 10.91 -16.24 6.29
C LEU A 77 9.51 -16.86 6.22
N PRO A 78 9.22 -17.93 6.99
CA PRO A 78 7.92 -18.60 6.97
C PRO A 78 6.71 -17.71 7.28
N ARG A 79 6.93 -16.60 7.99
CA ARG A 79 5.87 -15.64 8.37
C ARG A 79 5.60 -14.57 7.32
N ASP A 80 6.43 -14.46 6.28
CA ASP A 80 6.27 -13.41 5.28
C ASP A 80 5.14 -13.79 4.32
N TYR A 81 4.23 -12.84 4.07
CA TYR A 81 3.17 -13.04 3.09
C TYR A 81 3.74 -12.92 1.66
N LEU A 82 3.43 -13.90 0.81
CA LEU A 82 3.88 -13.94 -0.58
C LEU A 82 2.82 -13.35 -1.50
N PHE A 83 2.96 -12.06 -1.79
CA PHE A 83 2.13 -11.41 -2.81
C PHE A 83 2.50 -11.88 -4.22
N PRO A 84 1.53 -11.90 -5.15
CA PRO A 84 1.81 -12.15 -6.56
C PRO A 84 2.81 -11.15 -7.13
N ILE A 85 3.64 -11.62 -8.07
CA ILE A 85 4.70 -10.81 -8.67
C ILE A 85 4.13 -9.60 -9.43
N GLU A 86 2.91 -9.70 -9.93
CA GLU A 86 2.16 -8.62 -10.59
C GLU A 86 2.00 -7.42 -9.65
N LEU A 87 1.61 -7.67 -8.39
CA LEU A 87 1.49 -6.61 -7.38
C LEU A 87 2.86 -6.01 -7.07
N VAL A 88 3.88 -6.85 -6.88
CA VAL A 88 5.25 -6.41 -6.58
C VAL A 88 5.79 -5.51 -7.69
N LYS A 89 5.51 -5.85 -8.96
CA LYS A 89 5.88 -5.03 -10.12
C LYS A 89 5.20 -3.67 -10.08
N VAL A 90 3.95 -3.56 -9.64
CA VAL A 90 3.28 -2.26 -9.51
C VAL A 90 3.98 -1.35 -8.50
N PHE A 91 4.42 -1.89 -7.36
CA PHE A 91 5.23 -1.11 -6.41
C PHE A 91 6.59 -0.69 -7.01
N ASN A 92 7.13 -1.49 -7.93
CA ASN A 92 8.45 -1.24 -8.53
C ASN A 92 8.37 -0.24 -9.69
N SER A 93 7.27 -0.25 -10.42
CA SER A 93 7.01 0.64 -11.55
C SER A 93 6.29 1.90 -11.06
N ASN A 94 7.05 2.98 -10.85
CA ASN A 94 6.53 4.33 -10.60
C ASN A 94 5.21 4.36 -9.80
N PHE A 95 5.19 3.72 -8.62
CA PHE A 95 4.05 3.80 -7.70
C PHE A 95 3.62 5.25 -7.43
N HIS A 96 4.55 6.19 -7.61
CA HIS A 96 4.35 7.64 -7.50
C HIS A 96 3.58 8.30 -8.66
N THR A 97 3.51 7.72 -9.86
CA THR A 97 2.97 8.45 -11.04
C THR A 97 1.54 8.05 -11.42
N ASN A 98 1.12 6.79 -11.28
CA ASN A 98 -0.23 6.37 -11.71
C ASN A 98 -0.99 5.59 -10.62
N PHE A 99 -2.28 5.91 -10.44
CA PHE A 99 -3.22 5.25 -9.51
C PHE A 99 -3.71 3.88 -10.02
N TYR A 100 -3.31 3.50 -11.24
CA TYR A 100 -4.00 2.47 -12.00
C TYR A 100 -3.37 1.09 -11.80
N PHE A 101 -4.02 0.27 -10.98
CA PHE A 101 -3.82 -1.17 -10.89
C PHE A 101 -4.61 -1.96 -11.97
N HIS A 102 -4.97 -1.31 -13.10
CA HIS A 102 -5.97 -1.86 -14.02
C HIS A 102 -5.71 -3.32 -14.42
N ASN A 103 -6.72 -4.15 -14.17
CA ASN A 103 -6.97 -5.49 -14.72
C ASN A 103 -5.86 -6.53 -14.56
N LYS A 104 -4.83 -6.28 -13.75
CA LYS A 104 -3.72 -7.21 -13.56
C LYS A 104 -3.71 -7.93 -12.21
N ILE A 105 -4.42 -7.41 -11.21
CA ILE A 105 -4.36 -7.93 -9.84
C ILE A 105 -5.70 -8.53 -9.46
N ASN A 106 -5.66 -9.77 -8.97
CA ASN A 106 -6.83 -10.47 -8.48
C ASN A 106 -7.47 -9.71 -7.31
N ILE A 107 -8.80 -9.53 -7.33
CA ILE A 107 -9.54 -8.83 -6.28
C ILE A 107 -9.26 -9.37 -4.87
N LYS A 108 -9.07 -10.69 -4.70
CA LYS A 108 -8.71 -11.31 -3.42
C LYS A 108 -7.38 -10.79 -2.89
N VAL A 109 -6.42 -10.53 -3.77
CA VAL A 109 -5.09 -10.01 -3.43
C VAL A 109 -5.20 -8.55 -2.99
N LEU A 110 -5.99 -7.73 -3.70
CA LEU A 110 -6.26 -6.34 -3.33
C LEU A 110 -6.95 -6.26 -1.97
N ILE A 111 -7.91 -7.15 -1.72
CA ILE A 111 -8.59 -7.30 -0.45
C ILE A 111 -7.61 -7.59 0.69
N ILE A 112 -6.69 -8.54 0.51
CA ILE A 112 -5.69 -8.89 1.53
C ILE A 112 -4.74 -7.71 1.77
N LEU A 113 -4.30 -7.06 0.68
CA LEU A 113 -3.44 -5.89 0.75
C LEU A 113 -4.11 -4.74 1.52
N PHE A 114 -5.39 -4.47 1.24
CA PHE A 114 -6.18 -3.47 1.95
C PHE A 114 -6.30 -3.79 3.44
N LYS A 115 -6.58 -5.05 3.80
CA LYS A 115 -6.62 -5.48 5.20
C LYS A 115 -5.29 -5.25 5.91
N MET A 116 -4.16 -5.62 5.28
CA MET A 116 -2.83 -5.39 5.86
C MET A 116 -2.52 -3.90 6.02
N LEU A 117 -2.96 -3.06 5.07
CA LEU A 117 -2.88 -1.60 5.19
C LEU A 117 -3.71 -1.07 6.35
N CYS A 118 -4.96 -1.51 6.51
CA CYS A 118 -5.80 -1.10 7.64
C CYS A 118 -5.12 -1.41 8.99
N GLU A 119 -4.57 -2.62 9.14
CA GLU A 119 -3.83 -2.99 10.34
C GLU A 119 -2.57 -2.15 10.53
N TYR A 120 -1.84 -1.87 9.46
CA TYR A 120 -0.66 -1.01 9.51
C TYR A 120 -1.00 0.43 9.91
N TYR A 121 -2.10 0.98 9.40
CA TYR A 121 -2.60 2.31 9.80
C TYR A 121 -2.94 2.38 11.29
N LEU A 122 -3.65 1.37 11.81
CA LEU A 122 -4.03 1.32 13.21
C LEU A 122 -2.82 1.12 14.13
N THR A 123 -1.91 0.21 13.78
CA THR A 123 -0.87 -0.28 14.70
C THR A 123 0.49 0.40 14.55
N LYS A 124 0.82 0.89 13.35
CA LYS A 124 2.11 1.54 13.06
C LYS A 124 1.96 3.04 12.85
N VAL A 125 1.03 3.45 12.00
CA VAL A 125 0.78 4.88 11.75
C VAL A 125 0.11 5.54 12.96
N GLY A 126 -0.72 4.80 13.71
CA GLY A 126 -1.47 5.31 14.85
C GLY A 126 -2.72 6.10 14.46
N ILE A 127 -3.21 5.94 13.23
CA ILE A 127 -4.44 6.61 12.76
C ILE A 127 -5.63 5.69 12.98
N PHE A 128 -6.54 6.15 13.83
CA PHE A 128 -7.83 5.51 14.01
C PHE A 128 -8.88 6.14 13.09
N SER A 129 -9.64 5.29 12.43
CA SER A 129 -10.87 5.66 11.72
C SER A 129 -11.89 4.56 11.96
N CYS A 130 -13.14 4.94 12.25
CA CYS A 130 -14.21 3.95 12.45
C CYS A 130 -14.33 3.02 11.23
N SER A 131 -14.17 3.55 10.03
CA SER A 131 -14.20 2.76 8.79
C SER A 131 -13.05 1.75 8.73
N ILE A 132 -11.82 2.16 9.07
CA ILE A 132 -10.65 1.24 9.12
C ILE A 132 -10.87 0.16 10.18
N TYR A 133 -11.37 0.54 11.35
CA TYR A 133 -11.66 -0.38 12.44
C TYR A 133 -12.74 -1.40 12.07
N GLU A 134 -13.86 -0.95 11.49
CA GLU A 134 -14.94 -1.84 11.06
C GLU A 134 -14.49 -2.78 9.94
N MET A 135 -13.78 -2.26 8.94
CA MET A 135 -13.32 -3.06 7.80
C MET A 135 -12.35 -4.16 8.24
N ARG A 136 -11.52 -3.90 9.25
CA ARG A 136 -10.66 -4.91 9.89
C ARG A 136 -11.47 -6.09 10.47
N GLN A 137 -12.62 -5.81 11.09
CA GLN A 137 -13.45 -6.79 11.78
C GLN A 137 -14.30 -7.66 10.83
N LYS A 138 -14.48 -7.24 9.56
CA LYS A 138 -15.32 -7.98 8.62
C LYS A 138 -14.70 -9.32 8.22
N SER A 139 -15.46 -10.40 8.41
CA SER A 139 -15.07 -11.80 8.15
C SER A 139 -15.01 -12.19 6.67
N ILE A 140 -15.47 -11.31 5.77
CA ILE A 140 -15.50 -11.53 4.31
C ILE A 140 -14.10 -11.79 3.72
N TYR A 141 -13.05 -11.54 4.51
CA TYR A 141 -11.64 -11.72 4.15
C TYR A 141 -11.07 -13.10 4.49
N PHE A 142 -11.87 -13.97 5.09
CA PHE A 142 -11.55 -15.38 5.33
C PHE A 142 -12.82 -16.22 5.19
N LYS A 143 -13.06 -16.76 3.99
CA LYS A 143 -13.60 -18.12 3.92
C LYS A 143 -12.38 -19.02 3.80
N GLU A 144 -12.19 -19.87 4.80
CA GLU A 144 -11.34 -21.06 4.71
C GLU A 144 -11.73 -21.92 3.51
#